data_AF-A0A5Q0GUT6-F1
#
_entry.id   AF-A0A5Q0GUT6-F1
#
_cell.length_a   1.000
_cell.length_b   1.000
_cell.length_c   1.000
_cell.angle_alpha   90.00
_cell.angle_beta   90.00
_cell.angle_gamma   90.00
#
_symmetry.space_group_name_H-M   'P 1'
#
loop_
_entity.id
_entity.type
_entity.pdbx_description
1 polymer ?
#
loop_
_entity_poly.entity_id
_entity_poly.type
_entity_poly.pdbx_seq_one_letter_code
_entity_poly.pdbx_strand_id
1 'polypeptide(L)'
;MIWSKRCERVGEVLFTGPMPGVVHQKALLRLAIRLDAVCPEGVCPEGVCPEGVEVLVGPLAVVTEVTEPHPDVLVARREDLAAAALPGTWATRP
;
A
#
# COMPACT_ATOMS: atom_id res chain seq x y z
N MET A 1 15.40 -8.15 -20.71
CA MET A 1 15.12 -6.70 -20.73
C MET A 1 13.92 -6.47 -19.80
N ILE A 2 14.16 -6.19 -18.52
CA ILE A 2 13.10 -6.12 -17.51
C ILE A 2 12.72 -4.65 -17.34
N TRP A 3 11.56 -4.27 -17.86
CA TRP A 3 10.96 -2.96 -17.62
C TRP A 3 10.35 -2.93 -16.22
N SER A 4 11.17 -2.78 -15.18
CA SER A 4 10.69 -2.58 -13.81
C SER A 4 10.57 -1.08 -13.55
N LYS A 5 9.55 -0.43 -14.14
CA LYS A 5 9.11 0.91 -13.73
C LYS A 5 7.84 0.75 -12.88
N ARG A 6 7.69 1.57 -11.85
CA ARG A 6 6.42 1.67 -11.11
C ARG A 6 5.45 2.43 -12.01
N CYS A 7 4.28 1.87 -12.27
CA CYS A 7 3.26 2.51 -13.08
C CYS A 7 2.05 2.78 -12.21
N GLU A 8 1.43 3.95 -12.35
CA GLU A 8 0.22 4.33 -11.60
C GLU A 8 -0.81 4.87 -12.57
N ARG A 9 -2.06 4.40 -12.47
CA ARG A 9 -3.15 4.86 -13.33
C ARG A 9 -3.97 5.91 -12.61
N VAL A 10 -4.24 7.04 -13.27
CA VAL A 10 -5.19 8.04 -12.81
C VAL A 10 -6.09 8.43 -13.99
N GLY A 11 -7.33 7.95 -13.98
CA GLY A 11 -8.23 8.03 -15.13
C GLY A 11 -7.70 7.22 -16.31
N GLU A 12 -7.53 7.87 -17.45
CA GLU A 12 -6.95 7.28 -18.67
C GLU A 12 -5.43 7.50 -18.77
N VAL A 13 -4.83 8.19 -17.79
CA VAL A 13 -3.41 8.54 -17.81
C VAL A 13 -2.60 7.51 -17.03
N LEU A 14 -1.50 7.05 -17.62
CA LEU A 14 -0.51 6.20 -16.98
C LEU A 14 0.73 7.00 -16.62
N PHE A 15 1.01 7.11 -15.33
CA PHE A 15 2.23 7.71 -14.80
C PHE A 15 3.29 6.63 -14.62
N THR A 16 4.55 6.95 -14.94
CA THR A 16 5.67 6.06 -14.65
C THR A 16 6.64 6.74 -13.70
N GLY A 17 6.89 6.10 -12.56
CA GLY A 17 7.82 6.57 -11.54
C GLY A 17 9.22 5.95 -11.73
N PRO A 18 10.28 6.65 -11.29
CA PRO A 18 11.60 6.05 -11.19
C PRO A 18 11.60 4.93 -10.13
N MET A 19 12.55 4.01 -10.23
CA MET A 19 12.76 3.02 -9.18
C MET A 19 13.29 3.69 -7.90
N PRO A 20 12.78 3.29 -6.72
CA PRO A 20 13.19 3.88 -5.46
C PRO A 20 14.64 3.55 -5.12
N GLY A 21 15.41 4.56 -4.72
CA GLY A 21 16.79 4.41 -4.25
C GLY A 21 16.91 4.05 -2.76
N VAL A 22 18.14 3.86 -2.28
CA VAL A 22 18.42 3.44 -0.89
C VAL A 22 17.88 4.42 0.16
N VAL A 23 17.92 5.74 -0.11
CA VAL A 23 17.39 6.76 0.80
C VAL A 23 15.88 6.62 0.95
N HIS A 24 15.16 6.39 -0.15
CA HIS A 24 13.72 6.14 -0.15
C HIS A 24 13.38 4.89 0.66
N GLN A 25 14.09 3.78 0.41
CA GLN A 25 13.87 2.53 1.13
C GLN A 25 14.13 2.65 2.63
N LYS A 26 15.17 3.39 3.04
CA LYS A 26 15.43 3.66 4.46
C LYS A 26 14.33 4.49 5.11
N ALA A 27 13.81 5.50 4.42
CA ALA A 27 12.71 6.33 4.93
C ALA A 27 11.42 5.51 5.06
N LEU A 28 11.12 4.71 4.02
CA LEU A 28 9.99 3.80 3.97
C LEU A 28 9.96 2.84 5.17
N LEU A 29 11.07 2.12 5.40
CA LEU A 29 11.16 1.16 6.50
C LEU A 29 10.99 1.82 7.87
N ARG A 30 11.60 2.99 8.09
CA ARG A 30 11.46 3.74 9.35
C ARG A 30 10.02 4.19 9.58
N LEU A 31 9.35 4.64 8.53
CA LEU A 31 7.95 5.06 8.60
C LEU A 31 7.05 3.85 8.91
N ALA A 32 7.21 2.75 8.18
CA ALA A 32 6.41 1.54 8.38
C ALA A 32 6.52 1.01 9.81
N ILE A 33 7.74 0.87 10.34
CA ILE A 33 7.98 0.45 11.73
C ILE A 33 7.30 1.40 12.72
N ARG A 34 7.36 2.71 12.47
CA ARG A 34 6.78 3.70 13.37
C ARG A 34 5.26 3.62 13.37
N LEU A 35 4.64 3.43 12.20
CA LEU A 35 3.19 3.29 12.05
C LEU A 35 2.68 2.00 12.70
N ASP A 36 3.39 0.89 12.47
CA ASP A 36 3.07 -0.42 13.04
C ASP A 36 3.09 -0.38 14.58
N ALA A 37 4.06 0.35 15.15
CA ALA A 37 4.18 0.54 16.60
C ALA A 37 3.10 1.44 17.23
N VAL A 38 2.31 2.20 16.44
CA VAL A 38 1.25 3.08 17.00
C VAL A 38 0.03 2.27 17.43
N CYS A 39 -0.28 1.15 16.77
CA CYS A 39 -1.49 0.37 17.06
C CYS A 39 -1.20 -1.14 17.18
N PRO A 40 -0.36 -1.57 18.14
CA PRO A 40 -0.04 -2.99 18.30
C PRO A 40 -1.27 -3.86 18.64
N GLU A 41 -2.36 -3.27 19.15
CA GLU A 41 -3.55 -4.00 19.63
C GLU A 41 -4.88 -3.23 19.41
N GLY A 42 -4.96 -2.38 18.39
CA GLY A 42 -6.21 -1.68 18.08
C GLY A 42 -6.60 -0.60 19.11
N VAL A 43 -5.63 0.13 19.67
CA VAL A 43 -5.89 1.26 20.56
C VAL A 43 -5.27 2.52 19.96
N CYS A 44 -6.12 3.42 19.48
CA CYS A 44 -5.74 4.74 18.96
C CYS A 44 -5.94 5.83 20.03
N PRO A 45 -5.25 6.98 19.93
CA PRO A 45 -5.43 8.10 20.85
C PRO A 45 -6.87 8.63 20.90
N GLU A 46 -7.63 8.55 19.79
CA GLU A 46 -9.03 8.98 19.73
C GLU A 46 -10.06 7.88 20.07
N GLY A 47 -9.64 6.63 20.36
CA GLY A 47 -10.54 5.53 20.73
C GLY A 47 -9.97 4.12 20.50
N VAL A 48 -10.73 3.10 20.88
CA VAL A 48 -10.40 1.69 20.56
C VAL A 48 -10.74 1.44 19.09
N CYS A 49 -9.75 1.06 18.27
CA CYS A 49 -9.92 0.44 16.96
C CYS A 49 -10.20 -1.06 17.18
N PRO A 50 -11.47 -1.51 17.24
CA PRO A 50 -11.83 -2.80 17.79
C PRO A 50 -11.27 -4.01 17.02
N GLU A 51 -10.86 -3.81 15.76
CA GLU A 51 -10.40 -4.87 14.85
C GLU A 51 -8.92 -4.74 14.44
N GLY A 52 -8.23 -3.70 14.92
CA GLY A 52 -6.84 -3.40 14.59
C GLY A 52 -6.66 -2.71 13.22
N VAL A 53 -5.46 -2.17 13.01
CA VAL A 53 -5.03 -1.60 11.72
C VAL A 53 -3.86 -2.42 11.18
N GLU A 54 -3.75 -2.48 9.87
CA GLU A 54 -2.68 -3.16 9.16
C GLU A 54 -1.79 -2.13 8.47
N VAL A 55 -0.49 -2.32 8.55
CA VAL A 55 0.52 -1.49 7.87
C VAL A 55 1.22 -2.35 6.82
N LEU A 56 0.85 -2.14 5.56
CA LEU A 56 1.38 -2.90 4.42
C LEU A 56 2.42 -2.08 3.66
N VAL A 57 3.60 -2.66 3.45
CA VAL A 57 4.68 -2.04 2.67
C VAL A 57 4.61 -2.56 1.23
N GLY A 58 4.81 -1.67 0.26
CA GLY A 58 4.80 -2.04 -1.16
C GLY A 58 5.93 -3.01 -1.56
N PRO A 59 5.89 -3.55 -2.78
CA PRO A 59 4.99 -3.15 -3.87
C PRO A 59 3.56 -3.70 -3.70
N LEU A 60 2.58 -2.80 -3.72
CA LEU A 60 1.15 -3.14 -3.71
C LEU A 60 0.38 -2.17 -4.61
N ALA A 61 -0.80 -2.58 -5.08
CA ALA A 61 -1.71 -1.75 -5.87
C ALA A 61 -3.03 -1.60 -5.11
N VAL A 62 -3.58 -0.39 -5.08
CA VAL A 62 -4.93 -0.14 -4.58
C VAL A 62 -5.80 0.15 -5.78
N VAL A 63 -6.63 -0.81 -6.17
CA VAL A 63 -7.43 -0.71 -7.41
C VAL A 63 -8.79 -0.10 -7.09
N THR A 64 -9.13 0.97 -7.80
CA THR A 64 -10.48 1.52 -7.88
C THR A 64 -10.97 1.48 -9.32
N GLU A 65 -12.22 1.89 -9.56
CA GLU A 65 -12.75 1.99 -10.92
C GLU A 65 -11.92 2.96 -11.78
N VAL A 66 -11.45 4.06 -11.19
CA VAL A 66 -10.86 5.18 -11.92
C VAL A 66 -9.36 5.36 -11.67
N THR A 67 -8.80 4.75 -10.63
CA THR A 67 -7.38 4.86 -10.29
C THR A 67 -6.76 3.53 -9.87
N GLU A 68 -5.45 3.42 -10.04
CA GLU A 68 -4.62 2.33 -9.51
C GLU A 68 -3.33 2.93 -8.96
N PRO A 69 -3.38 3.61 -7.80
CA PRO A 69 -2.19 4.05 -7.11
C PRO A 69 -1.42 2.87 -6.55
N HIS A 70 -0.11 3.01 -6.56
CA HIS A 70 0.80 2.15 -5.84
C HIS A 70 1.35 2.99 -4.70
N PRO A 71 0.84 2.91 -3.46
CA PRO A 71 1.46 3.61 -2.34
C PRO A 71 2.73 2.89 -1.86
N ASP A 72 3.66 3.61 -1.24
CA ASP A 72 4.83 2.99 -0.58
C ASP A 72 4.45 2.26 0.70
N VAL A 73 3.53 2.83 1.48
CA VAL A 73 2.89 2.23 2.66
C VAL A 73 1.38 2.44 2.56
N LEU A 74 0.63 1.38 2.82
CA LEU A 74 -0.82 1.43 3.02
C LEU A 74 -1.12 1.18 4.49
N VAL A 75 -1.91 2.06 5.10
CA VAL A 75 -2.51 1.83 6.41
C VAL A 75 -4.00 1.68 6.20
N ALA A 76 -4.56 0.56 6.65
CA ALA A 76 -5.98 0.28 6.51
C ALA A 76 -6.51 -0.38 7.77
N ARG A 77 -7.80 -0.22 8.03
CA ARG A 77 -8.47 -1.07 9.03
C ARG A 77 -8.54 -2.49 8.48
N ARG A 78 -8.40 -3.49 9.35
CA ARG A 78 -8.34 -4.89 8.90
C ARG A 78 -9.61 -5.31 8.14
N GLU A 79 -10.77 -4.80 8.52
CA GLU A 79 -12.05 -5.09 7.86
C GLU A 79 -12.19 -4.44 6.47
N ASP A 80 -11.48 -3.34 6.23
CA ASP A 80 -11.47 -2.68 4.91
C ASP A 80 -10.58 -3.43 3.90
N LEU A 81 -9.70 -4.32 4.38
CA LEU A 81 -8.92 -5.21 3.53
C LEU A 81 -9.82 -6.38 3.10
N ALA A 82 -10.48 -6.24 1.96
CA ALA A 82 -11.29 -7.34 1.41
C ALA A 82 -10.42 -8.59 1.17
N ALA A 83 -10.98 -9.79 1.36
CA ALA A 83 -10.33 -11.05 1.02
C ALA A 83 -9.89 -11.13 -0.47
N ALA A 84 -10.50 -10.30 -1.33
CA ALA A 84 -10.18 -10.14 -2.76
C ALA A 84 -9.33 -8.89 -3.09
N ALA A 85 -8.97 -8.07 -2.11
CA ALA A 85 -8.15 -6.85 -2.27
C ALA A 85 -6.68 -7.05 -1.85
N LEU A 86 -6.28 -8.29 -1.53
CA LEU A 86 -4.87 -8.65 -1.51
C LEU A 86 -4.28 -8.48 -2.93
N PRO A 87 -3.05 -7.99 -3.07
CA PRO A 87 -2.48 -7.60 -4.35
C PRO A 87 -2.41 -8.79 -5.31
N GLY A 88 -3.38 -8.86 -6.21
CA GLY A 88 -3.33 -9.63 -7.44
C GLY A 88 -2.90 -8.71 -8.57
N THR A 89 -1.74 -8.97 -9.16
CA THR A 89 -1.40 -8.36 -10.45
C THR A 89 -2.38 -8.86 -11.50
N TRP A 90 -2.71 -8.04 -12.49
CA TRP A 90 -3.50 -8.36 -13.70
C TRP A 90 -3.09 -9.65 -14.46
N ALA A 91 -1.98 -10.30 -14.08
CA ALA A 91 -1.50 -11.55 -14.66
C ALA A 91 -2.38 -12.79 -14.40
N THR A 92 -3.49 -12.69 -13.64
CA THR A 92 -4.31 -13.86 -13.27
C THR A 92 -5.83 -13.70 -13.40
N ARG A 93 -6.34 -12.76 -14.20
CA ARG A 93 -7.76 -12.83 -14.63
C ARG A 93 -7.84 -13.43 -16.05
N PRO A 94 -8.69 -14.45 -16.29
CA PRO A 94 -8.90 -15.05 -17.61
C PRO A 94 -9.50 -14.04 -18.61
#